data_AF-A0A436EUU4-F1
#
_entry.id   AF-A0A436EUU4-F1
#
_cell.length_a   1.000
_cell.length_b   1.000
_cell.length_c   1.000
_cell.angle_alpha   90.00
_cell.angle_beta   90.00
_cell.angle_gamma   90.00
#
_symmetry.space_group_name_H-M   'P 1'
#
loop_
_entity.id
_entity.type
_entity.pdbx_description
1 polymer ?
#
loop_
_entity_poly.entity_id
_entity_poly.type
_entity_poly.pdbx_seq_one_letter_code
_entity_poly.pdbx_strand_id
1 'polypeptide(L)'
;WVVESGFFDVRREEIIRLAERIPARGLLGAERTISLQALSARGIVLLGRFAGVEEGGRLSFADDLEAHIRFGDEASANVKRYIDEYISRSGIDAPVSEPNPAETVAAYLPDPTIRSLDVAVSGITTVVWCTGFRGDFSWVNLPGVLDSQGRPVHEDGVAAQPGIYFAGLDFASTRKSGIILAIAEEAHRLVEHIVGRS
;
A
#
# COMPACT_ATOMS: atom_id res chain seq x y z
N TRP A 1 9.72 -14.17 9.96
CA TRP A 1 10.32 -14.30 8.62
C TRP A 1 10.16 -13.10 7.70
N VAL A 2 8.98 -12.55 7.41
CA VAL A 2 8.89 -11.38 6.48
C VAL A 2 9.75 -10.19 6.92
N VAL A 3 9.81 -9.91 8.23
CA VAL A 3 10.72 -8.90 8.79
C VAL A 3 12.18 -9.35 8.67
N GLU A 4 12.52 -10.54 9.15
CA GLU A 4 13.90 -11.05 9.19
C GLU A 4 14.52 -11.29 7.80
N SER A 5 13.69 -11.50 6.78
CA SER A 5 14.12 -11.76 5.41
C SER A 5 14.75 -10.55 4.72
N GLY A 6 14.59 -9.35 5.30
CA GLY A 6 15.00 -8.08 4.69
C GLY A 6 13.94 -7.48 3.76
N PHE A 7 12.75 -8.09 3.64
CA PHE A 7 11.68 -7.59 2.76
C PHE A 7 11.34 -6.13 3.04
N PHE A 8 11.37 -5.72 4.32
CA PHE A 8 11.06 -4.36 4.74
C PHE A 8 12.24 -3.39 4.66
N ASP A 9 13.47 -3.89 4.56
CA ASP A 9 14.70 -3.09 4.59
C ASP A 9 15.14 -2.63 3.19
N VAL A 10 14.42 -3.01 2.13
CA VAL A 10 14.66 -2.55 0.75
C VAL A 10 14.61 -1.02 0.70
N ARG A 11 15.68 -0.41 0.19
CA ARG A 11 15.86 1.05 0.15
C ARG A 11 14.90 1.71 -0.85
N ARG A 12 14.51 2.95 -0.55
CA ARG A 12 13.62 3.76 -1.40
C ARG A 12 14.08 3.80 -2.87
N GLU A 13 15.37 4.02 -3.11
CA GLU A 13 15.95 4.10 -4.45
C GLU A 13 15.74 2.83 -5.27
N GLU A 14 15.88 1.67 -4.64
CA GLU A 14 15.65 0.38 -5.29
C GLU A 14 14.17 0.20 -5.63
N ILE A 15 13.27 0.62 -4.73
CA ILE A 15 11.82 0.57 -4.95
C ILE A 15 11.42 1.46 -6.13
N ILE A 16 11.92 2.70 -6.18
CA ILE A 16 11.64 3.63 -7.27
C ILE A 16 12.23 3.11 -8.58
N ARG A 17 13.44 2.54 -8.56
CA ARG A 17 14.08 1.97 -9.75
C ARG A 17 13.26 0.81 -10.33
N LEU A 18 12.69 -0.04 -9.49
CA LEU A 18 11.95 -1.22 -9.92
C LEU A 18 10.50 -0.94 -10.31
N ALA A 19 9.84 0.01 -9.63
CA ALA A 19 8.41 0.26 -9.78
C ALA A 19 8.08 1.60 -10.47
N GLU A 20 9.09 2.38 -10.87
CA GLU A 20 9.03 3.75 -11.42
C GLU A 20 8.40 4.80 -10.48
N ARG A 21 7.68 4.36 -9.45
CA ARG A 21 7.02 5.14 -8.41
C ARG A 21 6.88 4.32 -7.13
N ILE A 22 6.58 5.00 -6.04
CA ILE A 22 6.24 4.35 -4.78
C ILE A 22 4.96 3.51 -4.98
N PRO A 23 4.98 2.20 -4.66
CA PRO A 23 3.80 1.37 -4.76
C PRO A 23 2.80 1.69 -3.65
N ALA A 24 1.52 1.40 -3.90
CA ALA A 24 0.53 1.42 -2.83
C ALA A 24 0.84 0.34 -1.80
N ARG A 25 0.56 0.61 -0.52
CA ARG A 25 0.65 -0.41 0.53
C ARG A 25 -0.51 -1.39 0.40
N GLY A 26 -0.20 -2.67 0.48
CA GLY A 26 -1.22 -3.70 0.62
C GLY A 26 -1.97 -3.54 1.94
N LEU A 27 -3.28 -3.75 1.92
CA LEU A 27 -4.06 -3.86 3.14
C LEU A 27 -3.69 -5.18 3.83
N LEU A 28 -3.32 -5.11 5.10
CA LEU A 28 -3.04 -6.27 5.92
C LEU A 28 -4.20 -6.47 6.90
N GLY A 29 -4.71 -7.69 6.98
CA GLY A 29 -5.67 -8.06 8.01
C GLY A 29 -5.00 -8.10 9.37
N ALA A 30 -5.66 -7.58 10.41
CA ALA A 30 -5.08 -7.50 11.75
C ALA A 30 -5.08 -8.86 12.46
N GLU A 31 -6.23 -9.55 12.49
CA GLU A 31 -6.40 -10.83 13.20
C GLU A 31 -6.52 -12.04 12.25
N ARG A 32 -6.95 -11.80 11.01
CA ARG A 32 -7.18 -12.84 10.01
C ARG A 32 -6.89 -12.30 8.62
N THR A 33 -6.58 -13.22 7.72
CA THR A 33 -6.41 -12.89 6.30
C THR A 33 -7.69 -12.29 5.72
N ILE A 34 -7.50 -11.25 4.92
CA ILE A 34 -8.54 -10.59 4.14
C ILE A 34 -8.14 -10.73 2.68
N SER A 35 -9.07 -11.19 1.85
CA SER A 35 -8.92 -11.28 0.40
C SER A 35 -10.21 -10.79 -0.26
N LEU A 36 -10.13 -10.36 -1.51
CA LEU A 36 -11.31 -9.91 -2.25
C LEU A 36 -12.30 -11.07 -2.45
N GLN A 37 -11.79 -12.27 -2.71
CA GLN A 37 -12.58 -13.47 -2.90
C GLN A 37 -13.36 -13.84 -1.64
N ALA A 38 -12.71 -13.83 -0.47
CA ALA A 38 -13.38 -14.10 0.79
C ALA A 38 -14.42 -13.03 1.16
N LEU A 39 -14.18 -11.76 0.79
CA LEU A 39 -15.18 -10.71 0.94
C LEU A 39 -16.39 -10.97 0.03
N SER A 40 -16.16 -11.35 -1.23
CA SER A 40 -17.24 -11.67 -2.17
C SER A 40 -18.08 -12.87 -1.72
N ALA A 41 -17.44 -13.92 -1.19
CA ALA A 41 -18.10 -15.09 -0.64
C ALA A 41 -18.99 -14.77 0.58
N ARG A 42 -18.77 -13.62 1.22
CA ARG A 42 -19.58 -13.11 2.34
C ARG A 42 -20.68 -12.16 1.88
N GLY A 43 -20.91 -12.04 0.58
CA GLY A 43 -21.97 -11.20 -0.01
C GLY A 43 -21.55 -9.77 -0.33
N ILE A 44 -20.26 -9.43 -0.25
CA ILE A 44 -19.78 -8.12 -0.70
C ILE A 44 -19.76 -8.10 -2.23
N VAL A 45 -20.49 -7.16 -2.81
CA VAL A 45 -20.46 -6.93 -4.26
C VAL A 45 -19.20 -6.15 -4.58
N LEU A 46 -18.27 -6.81 -5.27
CA LEU A 46 -17.05 -6.17 -5.76
C LEU A 46 -17.33 -5.50 -7.11
N LEU A 47 -16.79 -4.30 -7.27
CA LEU A 47 -16.84 -3.51 -8.50
C LEU A 47 -15.42 -3.22 -8.97
N GLY A 48 -15.26 -2.90 -10.24
CA GLY A 48 -13.98 -2.40 -10.76
C GLY A 48 -13.63 -1.02 -10.19
N ARG A 49 -12.52 -0.46 -10.65
CA ARG A 49 -12.04 0.85 -10.20
C ARG A 49 -13.09 1.93 -10.49
N PHE A 50 -13.39 2.74 -9.48
CA PHE A 50 -14.24 3.93 -9.64
C PHE A 50 -13.62 4.88 -10.67
N ALA A 51 -14.38 5.18 -11.73
CA ALA A 51 -13.95 5.99 -12.86
C ALA A 51 -14.47 7.43 -12.75
N GLY A 52 -15.58 7.65 -12.07
CA GLY A 52 -16.12 8.98 -11.80
C GLY A 52 -17.63 9.00 -11.65
N VAL A 53 -18.18 10.22 -11.76
CA VAL A 53 -19.62 10.46 -11.77
C VAL A 53 -19.99 10.98 -13.15
N GLU A 54 -20.90 10.28 -13.82
CA GLU A 54 -21.45 10.65 -15.12
C GLU A 54 -22.52 11.73 -14.98
N GLU A 55 -22.90 12.32 -16.13
CA GLU A 55 -24.03 13.25 -16.19
C GLU A 55 -25.30 12.60 -15.64
N GLY A 56 -26.01 13.30 -14.75
CA GLY A 56 -27.16 12.75 -14.02
C GLY A 56 -26.81 12.03 -12.71
N GLY A 57 -25.54 12.04 -12.28
CA GLY A 57 -25.16 11.59 -10.92
C GLY A 57 -24.90 10.09 -10.78
N ARG A 58 -24.80 9.36 -11.89
CA ARG A 58 -24.51 7.92 -11.91
C ARG A 58 -23.02 7.69 -11.68
N LEU A 59 -22.69 6.71 -10.84
CA LEU A 59 -21.30 6.29 -10.62
C LEU A 59 -20.87 5.37 -11.78
N SER A 60 -19.65 5.55 -12.27
CA SER A 60 -19.05 4.70 -13.31
C SER A 60 -17.85 3.92 -12.78
N PHE A 61 -17.69 2.69 -13.27
CA PHE A 61 -16.63 1.77 -12.87
C PHE A 61 -15.97 1.15 -14.10
N ALA A 62 -14.66 0.97 -14.02
CA ALA A 62 -13.88 0.31 -15.05
C ALA A 62 -14.13 -1.22 -15.06
N ASP A 63 -13.83 -1.85 -16.19
CA ASP A 63 -13.94 -3.30 -16.39
C ASP A 63 -12.65 -4.04 -15.99
N ASP A 64 -12.13 -3.76 -14.80
CA ASP A 64 -10.80 -4.19 -14.35
C ASP A 64 -10.82 -5.00 -13.04
N LEU A 65 -12.00 -5.40 -12.56
CA LEU A 65 -12.15 -6.12 -11.29
C LEU A 65 -11.35 -7.43 -11.24
N GLU A 66 -11.51 -8.29 -12.25
CA GLU A 66 -10.80 -9.58 -12.31
C GLU A 66 -9.29 -9.40 -12.37
N ALA A 67 -8.82 -8.38 -13.11
CA ALA A 67 -7.41 -8.05 -13.18
C ALA A 67 -6.86 -7.59 -11.82
N HIS A 68 -7.63 -6.79 -11.06
CA HIS A 68 -7.24 -6.35 -9.72
C HIS A 68 -7.23 -7.49 -8.68
N ILE A 69 -8.18 -8.43 -8.76
CA ILE A 69 -8.18 -9.64 -7.90
C ILE A 69 -6.91 -10.45 -8.14
N ARG A 70 -6.64 -10.78 -9.40
CA ARG A 70 -5.44 -11.53 -9.80
C ARG A 70 -4.14 -10.83 -9.39
N PHE A 71 -4.06 -9.51 -9.57
CA PHE A 71 -2.91 -8.74 -9.13
C PHE A 71 -2.67 -8.87 -7.61
N GLY A 72 -3.73 -8.85 -6.81
CA GLY A 72 -3.65 -9.08 -5.37
C GLY A 72 -3.12 -10.47 -5.01
N ASP A 73 -3.61 -11.50 -5.68
CA ASP A 73 -3.16 -12.89 -5.48
C ASP A 73 -1.69 -13.06 -5.85
N GLU A 74 -1.28 -12.53 -7.00
CA GLU A 74 0.11 -12.57 -7.47
C GLU A 74 1.03 -11.84 -6.49
N ALA A 75 0.63 -10.66 -5.99
CA ALA A 75 1.38 -9.92 -4.99
C ALA A 75 1.53 -10.73 -3.68
N SER A 76 0.46 -11.35 -3.19
CA SER A 76 0.50 -12.22 -2.00
C SER A 76 1.42 -13.42 -2.22
N ALA A 77 1.32 -14.10 -3.36
CA ALA A 77 2.16 -15.24 -3.72
C ALA A 77 3.64 -14.86 -3.83
N ASN A 78 3.95 -13.69 -4.38
CA ASN A 78 5.32 -13.20 -4.50
C ASN A 78 5.96 -12.95 -3.12
N VAL A 79 5.20 -12.39 -2.16
CA VAL A 79 5.69 -12.20 -0.79
C VAL A 79 5.95 -13.54 -0.11
N LYS A 80 5.06 -14.52 -0.26
CA LYS A 80 5.25 -15.87 0.29
C LYS A 80 6.48 -16.55 -0.28
N ARG A 81 6.66 -16.50 -1.61
CA ARG A 81 7.86 -17.05 -2.26
C ARG A 81 9.15 -16.42 -1.73
N TYR A 82 9.16 -15.10 -1.54
CA TYR A 82 10.31 -14.40 -0.94
C TYR A 82 10.63 -14.90 0.47
N ILE A 83 9.60 -15.19 1.27
CA ILE A 83 9.75 -15.78 2.61
C ILE A 83 10.27 -17.22 2.53
N ASP A 84 9.72 -18.04 1.64
CA ASP A 84 10.14 -19.44 1.45
C ASP A 84 11.61 -19.53 1.00
N GLU A 85 12.03 -18.65 0.09
CA GLU A 85 13.43 -18.52 -0.33
C GLU A 85 14.34 -18.12 0.84
N TYR A 86 13.88 -17.24 1.72
CA TYR A 86 14.61 -16.89 2.95
C TYR A 86 14.74 -18.07 3.91
N ILE A 87 13.66 -18.81 4.16
CA ILE A 87 13.68 -20.00 5.02
C ILE A 87 14.69 -21.02 4.49
N SER A 88 14.62 -21.31 3.19
CA SER A 88 15.51 -22.26 2.52
C SER A 88 16.98 -21.82 2.59
N ARG A 89 17.29 -20.56 2.26
CA ARG A 89 18.69 -20.07 2.26
C ARG A 89 19.31 -20.01 3.66
N SER A 90 18.47 -19.82 4.68
CA SER A 90 18.89 -19.72 6.08
C SER A 90 18.90 -21.07 6.81
N GLY A 91 18.46 -22.16 6.18
CA GLY A 91 18.40 -23.49 6.79
C GLY A 91 17.45 -23.56 7.99
N ILE A 92 16.38 -22.74 7.98
CA ILE A 92 15.40 -22.69 9.06
C ILE A 92 14.47 -23.91 8.93
N ASP A 93 14.32 -24.66 10.02
CA ASP A 93 13.33 -25.73 10.12
C ASP A 93 11.95 -25.12 10.40
N ALA A 94 11.24 -24.79 9.32
CA ALA A 94 9.92 -24.17 9.35
C ALA A 94 8.80 -25.21 9.18
N PRO A 95 7.66 -25.08 9.89
CA PRO A 95 6.48 -25.88 9.58
C PRO A 95 6.03 -25.70 8.12
N VAL A 96 5.43 -26.75 7.56
CA VAL A 96 4.85 -26.70 6.22
C VAL A 96 3.73 -25.67 6.17
N SER A 97 3.75 -24.82 5.15
CA SER A 97 2.71 -23.82 4.92
C SER A 97 1.37 -24.48 4.59
N GLU A 98 0.32 -24.10 5.30
CA GLU A 98 -1.05 -24.57 5.05
C GLU A 98 -1.82 -23.54 4.20
N PRO A 99 -2.60 -23.97 3.19
CA PRO A 99 -3.44 -23.06 2.43
C PRO A 99 -4.45 -22.32 3.31
N ASN A 100 -4.53 -21.00 3.16
CA ASN A 100 -5.50 -20.19 3.89
C ASN A 100 -6.87 -20.22 3.18
N PRO A 101 -7.97 -20.64 3.86
CA PRO A 101 -9.29 -20.68 3.23
C PRO A 101 -9.76 -19.34 2.65
N ALA A 102 -9.32 -18.23 3.23
CA ALA A 102 -9.64 -16.90 2.71
C ALA A 102 -9.01 -16.66 1.33
N GLU A 103 -7.89 -17.28 1.00
CA GLU A 103 -7.18 -17.09 -0.28
C GLU A 103 -7.53 -18.15 -1.32
N THR A 104 -8.16 -19.26 -0.92
CA THR A 104 -8.51 -20.38 -1.83
C THR A 104 -9.96 -20.38 -2.27
N VAL A 105 -10.82 -19.56 -1.66
CA VAL A 105 -12.23 -19.45 -2.06
C VAL A 105 -12.34 -18.77 -3.42
N ALA A 106 -13.25 -19.25 -4.27
CA ALA A 106 -13.52 -18.63 -5.56
C ALA A 106 -14.20 -17.25 -5.37
N ALA A 107 -13.85 -16.28 -6.22
CA ALA A 107 -14.50 -14.99 -6.24
C ALA A 107 -15.91 -15.11 -6.84
N TYR A 108 -16.89 -14.48 -6.20
CA TYR A 108 -18.23 -14.29 -6.77
C TYR A 108 -18.28 -12.91 -7.44
N LEU A 109 -18.23 -12.90 -8.77
CA LEU A 109 -18.27 -11.67 -9.56
C LEU A 109 -19.71 -11.39 -10.04
N PRO A 110 -20.14 -10.12 -10.13
CA PRO A 110 -21.42 -9.78 -10.73
C PRO A 110 -21.48 -10.23 -12.19
N ASP A 111 -22.57 -10.91 -12.56
CA ASP A 111 -22.88 -11.28 -13.94
C ASP A 111 -24.30 -10.79 -14.30
N PRO A 112 -24.45 -9.78 -15.18
CA PRO A 112 -23.38 -9.08 -15.90
C PRO A 112 -22.55 -8.15 -15.00
N THR A 113 -21.33 -7.82 -15.44
CA THR A 113 -20.47 -6.86 -14.73
C THR A 113 -21.17 -5.51 -14.53
N ILE A 114 -21.18 -5.03 -13.29
CA ILE A 114 -21.74 -3.72 -12.94
C ILE A 114 -20.71 -2.63 -13.26
N ARG A 115 -20.94 -1.90 -14.36
CA ARG A 115 -20.09 -0.77 -14.81
C ARG A 115 -20.67 0.60 -14.50
N SER A 116 -21.95 0.67 -14.14
CA SER A 116 -22.64 1.91 -13.82
C SER A 116 -23.67 1.66 -12.73
N LEU A 117 -23.75 2.57 -11.76
CA LEU A 117 -24.62 2.46 -10.59
C LEU A 117 -25.31 3.80 -10.32
N ASP A 118 -26.64 3.78 -10.20
CA ASP A 118 -27.38 4.90 -9.66
C ASP A 118 -27.58 4.69 -8.17
N VAL A 119 -27.01 5.59 -7.36
CA VAL A 119 -26.98 5.48 -5.90
C VAL A 119 -28.39 5.48 -5.32
N ALA A 120 -29.29 6.33 -5.84
CA ALA A 120 -30.65 6.48 -5.34
C ALA A 120 -31.51 5.27 -5.70
N VAL A 121 -31.45 4.82 -6.97
CA VAL A 121 -32.20 3.64 -7.43
C VAL A 121 -31.72 2.36 -6.74
N SER A 122 -30.43 2.29 -6.40
CA SER A 122 -29.84 1.13 -5.70
C SER A 122 -30.11 1.12 -4.20
N GLY A 123 -30.82 2.13 -3.66
CA GLY A 123 -31.13 2.22 -2.23
C GLY A 123 -29.90 2.46 -1.35
N ILE A 124 -28.79 2.96 -1.90
CA ILE A 124 -27.56 3.22 -1.14
C ILE A 124 -27.75 4.54 -0.40
N THR A 125 -27.74 4.48 0.93
CA THR A 125 -27.96 5.64 1.81
C THR A 125 -26.67 6.16 2.44
N THR A 126 -25.59 5.39 2.37
CA THR A 126 -24.31 5.71 3.02
C THR A 126 -23.15 5.33 2.12
N VAL A 127 -22.20 6.23 1.98
CA VAL A 127 -20.93 6.00 1.28
C VAL A 127 -19.80 6.24 2.27
N VAL A 128 -18.91 5.26 2.39
CA VAL A 128 -17.70 5.37 3.23
C VAL A 128 -16.49 5.45 2.31
N TRP A 129 -15.78 6.58 2.34
CA TRP A 129 -14.60 6.79 1.52
C TRP A 129 -13.36 6.21 2.19
N CYS A 130 -12.92 5.05 1.70
CA CYS A 130 -11.69 4.38 2.14
C CYS A 130 -10.54 4.56 1.14
N THR A 131 -10.42 5.74 0.52
CA THR A 131 -9.49 6.02 -0.59
C THR A 131 -8.11 6.53 -0.14
N GLY A 132 -7.78 6.35 1.14
CA GLY A 132 -6.52 6.80 1.73
C GLY A 132 -6.42 8.31 1.92
N PHE A 133 -5.20 8.79 2.15
CA PHE A 133 -4.87 10.19 2.39
C PHE A 133 -3.57 10.56 1.67
N ARG A 134 -3.26 11.85 1.62
CA ARG A 134 -1.98 12.38 1.16
C ARG A 134 -1.44 13.34 2.21
N GLY A 135 -0.12 13.45 2.34
CA GLY A 135 0.47 14.48 3.19
C GLY A 135 0.19 15.86 2.60
N ASP A 136 -0.27 16.79 3.43
CA ASP A 136 -0.42 18.19 3.07
C ASP A 136 0.82 18.98 3.51
N PHE A 137 1.61 19.38 2.51
CA PHE A 137 2.82 20.19 2.69
C PHE A 137 2.64 21.61 2.14
N SER A 138 1.42 22.04 1.80
CA SER A 138 1.15 23.36 1.21
C SER A 138 1.59 24.54 2.09
N TRP A 139 1.73 24.30 3.40
CA TRP A 139 2.23 25.26 4.38
C TRP A 139 3.76 25.45 4.33
N VAL A 140 4.51 24.54 3.67
CA VAL A 140 5.97 24.63 3.52
C VAL A 140 6.29 25.51 2.31
N ASN A 141 6.36 26.82 2.54
CA ASN A 141 6.68 27.80 1.51
C ASN A 141 8.20 28.09 1.42
N LEU A 142 9.00 27.04 1.24
CA LEU A 142 10.45 27.13 1.12
C LEU A 142 10.92 26.63 -0.25
N PRO A 143 11.69 27.44 -1.02
CA PRO A 143 12.17 27.04 -2.34
C PRO A 143 13.02 25.76 -2.29
N GLY A 144 12.75 24.82 -3.19
CA GLY A 144 13.53 23.58 -3.35
C GLY A 144 13.25 22.49 -2.29
N VAL A 145 12.36 22.74 -1.33
CA VAL A 145 11.98 21.75 -0.30
C VAL A 145 10.88 20.80 -0.79
N LEU A 146 10.01 21.28 -1.68
CA LEU A 146 8.96 20.49 -2.32
C LEU A 146 9.18 20.40 -3.83
N ASP A 147 8.78 19.28 -4.43
CA ASP A 147 8.77 19.10 -5.88
C ASP A 147 7.56 19.77 -6.56
N SER A 148 7.47 19.66 -7.89
CA SER A 148 6.34 20.23 -8.67
C SER A 148 4.97 19.61 -8.35
N GLN A 149 4.94 18.50 -7.62
CA GLN A 149 3.73 17.85 -7.13
C GLN A 149 3.46 18.15 -5.65
N GLY A 150 4.23 19.06 -5.03
CA GLY A 150 4.09 19.43 -3.62
C GLY A 150 4.59 18.37 -2.65
N ARG A 151 5.43 17.42 -3.11
CA ARG A 151 5.97 16.35 -2.27
C ARG A 151 7.35 16.73 -1.71
N PRO A 152 7.66 16.35 -0.46
CA PRO A 152 8.98 16.54 0.12
C PRO A 152 10.12 16.01 -0.76
N VAL A 153 11.11 16.87 -1.02
CA VAL A 153 12.40 16.48 -1.64
C VAL A 153 13.38 16.21 -0.50
N HIS A 154 13.79 14.96 -0.35
CA HIS A 154 14.63 14.52 0.75
C HIS A 154 15.48 13.30 0.38
N GLU A 155 16.55 13.10 1.14
CA GLU A 155 17.29 11.85 1.25
C GLU A 155 17.07 11.32 2.67
N ASP A 156 16.44 10.14 2.80
CA ASP A 156 16.23 9.50 4.10
C ASP A 156 15.50 10.34 5.18
N GLY A 157 14.75 11.36 4.76
CA GLY A 157 14.02 12.30 5.61
C GLY A 157 14.75 13.63 5.82
N VAL A 158 15.97 13.81 5.31
CA VAL A 158 16.73 15.05 5.38
C VAL A 158 16.54 15.85 4.08
N ALA A 159 16.09 17.09 4.16
CA ALA A 159 15.98 17.95 2.99
C ALA A 159 17.37 18.48 2.56
N ALA A 160 17.52 18.84 1.29
CA ALA A 160 18.74 19.52 0.81
C ALA A 160 18.94 20.90 1.47
N GLN A 161 17.85 21.56 1.89
CA GLN A 161 17.91 22.80 2.65
C GLN A 161 18.25 22.52 4.12
N PRO A 162 19.33 23.10 4.68
CA PRO A 162 19.73 22.86 6.05
C PRO A 162 18.63 23.22 7.07
N GLY A 163 18.47 22.36 8.07
CA GLY A 163 17.51 22.56 9.17
C GLY A 163 16.09 22.06 8.89
N ILE A 164 15.84 21.45 7.73
CA ILE A 164 14.53 20.90 7.36
C ILE A 164 14.58 19.37 7.34
N TYR A 165 13.67 18.74 8.08
CA TYR A 165 13.58 17.29 8.25
C TYR A 165 12.13 16.83 8.14
N PHE A 166 11.94 15.65 7.56
CA PHE A 166 10.66 14.99 7.39
C PHE A 166 10.68 13.63 8.07
N ALA A 167 9.87 13.47 9.11
CA ALA A 167 9.70 12.20 9.82
C ALA A 167 8.38 11.53 9.43
N GLY A 168 8.39 10.21 9.36
CA GLY A 168 7.18 9.41 9.11
C GLY A 168 6.67 9.44 7.66
N LEU A 169 7.50 9.86 6.70
CA LEU A 169 7.13 9.80 5.29
C LEU A 169 7.00 8.36 4.80
N ASP A 170 6.04 8.15 3.91
CA ASP A 170 5.84 6.86 3.28
C ASP A 170 7.02 6.51 2.38
N PHE A 171 7.63 5.35 2.61
CA PHE A 171 8.83 4.90 1.89
C PHE A 171 9.99 5.91 1.93
N ALA A 172 10.14 6.67 3.03
CA ALA A 172 11.19 7.68 3.23
C ALA A 172 12.60 7.15 2.96
N SER A 173 13.02 6.12 3.69
CA SER A 173 14.34 5.50 3.57
C SER A 173 14.27 4.06 3.06
N THR A 174 13.25 3.32 3.49
CA THR A 174 13.06 1.89 3.21
C THR A 174 11.58 1.55 3.03
N ARG A 175 11.26 0.32 2.62
CA ARG A 175 9.86 -0.16 2.49
C ARG A 175 9.05 -0.02 3.80
N LYS A 176 9.71 -0.10 4.96
CA LYS A 176 9.07 0.09 6.29
C LYS A 176 8.86 1.55 6.71
N SER A 177 9.45 2.54 6.04
CA SER A 177 9.25 3.94 6.42
C SER A 177 7.77 4.35 6.33
N GLY A 178 7.27 5.09 7.32
CA GLY A 178 5.86 5.50 7.38
C GLY A 178 4.94 4.51 8.11
N ILE A 179 5.47 3.41 8.67
CA ILE A 179 4.75 2.54 9.60
C ILE A 179 5.48 2.41 10.93
N ILE A 180 4.78 1.91 11.96
CA ILE A 180 5.29 1.77 13.34
C ILE A 180 6.62 0.98 13.38
N LEU A 181 6.81 0.03 12.46
CA LEU A 181 8.02 -0.80 12.40
C LEU A 181 9.31 0.01 12.23
N ALA A 182 9.28 1.16 11.54
CA ALA A 182 10.49 1.92 11.23
C ALA A 182 10.74 3.10 12.17
N ILE A 183 9.70 3.62 12.84
CA ILE A 183 9.76 4.97 13.43
C ILE A 183 10.88 5.15 14.46
N ALA A 184 11.15 4.12 15.27
CA ALA A 184 12.21 4.19 16.29
C ALA A 184 13.60 4.36 15.66
N GLU A 185 13.89 3.60 14.60
CA GLU A 185 15.16 3.65 13.88
C GLU A 185 15.32 4.98 13.12
N GLU A 186 14.28 5.39 12.38
CA GLU A 186 14.36 6.60 11.55
C GLU A 186 14.42 7.87 12.39
N ALA A 187 13.65 7.94 13.49
CA ALA A 187 13.69 9.08 14.40
C ALA A 187 15.06 9.20 15.06
N HIS A 188 15.68 8.09 15.46
CA HIS A 188 17.02 8.10 16.03
C HIS A 188 18.04 8.66 15.04
N ARG A 189 18.04 8.16 13.79
CA ARG A 189 18.92 8.64 12.72
C ARG A 189 18.74 10.13 12.41
N LEU A 190 17.49 10.63 12.38
CA LEU A 190 17.23 12.06 12.19
C LEU A 190 17.76 12.89 13.37
N VAL A 191 17.58 12.43 14.61
CA VAL A 191 18.11 13.11 15.80
C VAL A 191 19.63 13.15 15.79
N GLU A 192 20.30 12.04 15.46
CA GLU A 192 21.77 11.99 15.34
C GLU A 192 22.31 13.00 14.33
N HIS A 193 21.64 13.11 13.18
CA HIS A 193 21.97 14.11 12.16
C HIS A 193 21.76 15.54 12.69
N ILE A 194 20.65 15.80 13.38
CA ILE A 194 20.34 17.12 13.97
C ILE A 194 21.40 17.54 15.00
N VAL A 195 21.88 16.63 15.84
CA VAL A 195 22.88 16.93 16.89
C VAL A 195 24.33 16.93 16.38
N GLY A 196 24.55 16.71 15.09
CA GLY A 196 25.87 16.75 14.47
C GLY A 196 26.79 15.58 14.88
N ARG A 197 26.23 14.38 15.09
CA ARG A 197 27.00 13.17 15.41
C ARG A 197 27.36 12.31 14.18
N SER A 198 27.26 12.86 12.97
CA SER A 198 27.54 12.18 11.70
C SER A 198 28.65 12.85 10.91
#